data_AF-A0A3R7GCR5-F1
#
_entry.id   AF-A0A3R7GCR5-F1
#
_cell.length_a   1.000
_cell.length_b   1.000
_cell.length_c   1.000
_cell.angle_alpha   90.00
_cell.angle_beta   90.00
_cell.angle_gamma   90.00
#
_symmetry.space_group_name_H-M   'P 1'
#
loop_
_entity.id
_entity.type
_entity.pdbx_description
1 polymer ?
#
loop_
_entity_poly.entity_id
_entity_poly.type
_entity_poly.pdbx_seq_one_letter_code
_entity_poly.pdbx_strand_id
1 'polypeptide(L)'
;MVYTPRKYLIPAVIALVAMQMQQAAATSLYYTAETTSGTTDEISGKFPARGGEVADQDCEFTIEVDPTLPDITTILMVPVTFTDLLANTTTAPIQPVSTKVGTPVVQEDSPSDNQDQDAYTNQGSNQGSTTQSMTPAAPAAKTGTTVQGNANSKDPNCATGWEEPSITNKLQEKRRLEVNTNKDIAKLEAYFGTPMEKTLKNLPTSGVHTPSPWPAPYWPTYQDGINVVWSQGEPSPAEKYATAFGKDVTEFMDKVSADNGIDSQSKRKKCSSDNDCSTLTDGSKCAIRDGKSSGYCIPTWFGICHAWAPAAILEEEPKCPVTHNGVTFQPMDLKALISDIYDGASVGTVFTGARFNGGTDSKDDNGRHSNAAYRDLNPAYFHIAAANMLGSLNATFVVDVTAGSEVWNQPVRGFKVYEQTEMSLEDAAQTFYGLESYPYNAAAKSIVYIKARLSWIFETYTDGGLVSSGQVDKFTTGAYYYYLLELDDAGEIIGGEWVYNSDEDHPDFLWFGKSKPAADTVTSIGLSYADVSMLLEQSVACEGSSSGSESVGSAGSSASASASTSASASTAASTSGSGVTGSASAGSEAFVTNNTRQVAHSG
;
A
#
# COMPACT_ATOMS: atom_id res chain seq x y z
N MET A 1 -31.16 -11.32 -30.35
CA MET A 1 -32.27 -10.64 -31.05
C MET A 1 -32.49 -9.27 -30.41
N VAL A 2 -32.61 -8.24 -31.24
CA VAL A 2 -32.97 -6.82 -30.98
C VAL A 2 -32.01 -6.01 -30.11
N TYR A 3 -31.04 -5.41 -30.80
CA TYR A 3 -30.16 -4.34 -30.34
C TYR A 3 -30.98 -3.04 -30.19
N THR A 4 -30.98 -2.42 -29.01
CA THR A 4 -31.60 -1.11 -28.79
C THR A 4 -30.49 -0.11 -28.47
N PRO A 5 -30.23 0.91 -29.31
CA PRO A 5 -29.19 1.88 -29.04
C PRO A 5 -29.69 2.90 -28.00
N ARG A 6 -29.13 2.86 -26.78
CA ARG A 6 -29.30 3.94 -25.81
C ARG A 6 -28.40 5.10 -26.20
N LYS A 7 -29.01 6.20 -26.65
CA LYS A 7 -28.37 7.50 -26.81
C LYS A 7 -28.03 8.02 -25.42
N TYR A 8 -26.75 8.12 -25.08
CA TYR A 8 -26.29 8.91 -23.95
C TYR A 8 -26.17 10.36 -24.39
N LEU A 9 -27.02 11.21 -23.81
CA LEU A 9 -26.83 12.66 -23.80
C LEU A 9 -25.76 12.95 -22.76
N ILE A 10 -24.55 13.26 -23.24
CA ILE A 10 -23.47 13.83 -22.43
C ILE A 10 -23.88 15.28 -22.13
N PRO A 11 -24.01 15.71 -20.85
CA PRO A 11 -24.01 17.13 -20.55
C PRO A 11 -22.58 17.63 -20.79
N ALA A 12 -22.45 18.58 -21.72
CA ALA A 12 -21.20 19.22 -22.08
C ALA A 12 -20.58 19.94 -20.86
N VAL A 13 -19.73 19.24 -20.12
CA VAL A 13 -18.60 19.83 -19.41
C VAL A 13 -17.48 19.97 -20.44
N ILE A 14 -16.82 21.12 -20.44
CA ILE A 14 -15.90 21.58 -21.48
C ILE A 14 -14.75 20.59 -21.65
N ALA A 15 -14.91 19.63 -22.55
CA ALA A 15 -13.80 18.93 -23.18
C ALA A 15 -13.16 19.92 -24.17
N LEU A 16 -12.14 20.63 -23.72
CA LEU A 16 -11.24 21.34 -24.61
C LEU A 16 -10.59 20.28 -25.49
N VAL A 17 -11.03 20.20 -26.74
CA VAL A 17 -10.44 19.37 -27.79
C VAL A 17 -8.98 19.81 -27.92
N ALA A 18 -8.07 19.03 -27.34
CA ALA A 18 -6.66 19.14 -27.60
C ALA A 18 -6.45 18.87 -29.10
N MET A 19 -6.18 19.92 -29.88
CA MET A 19 -5.33 19.74 -31.05
C MET A 19 -4.05 19.09 -30.54
N GLN A 20 -3.67 17.94 -31.09
CA GLN A 20 -2.42 17.23 -30.80
C GLN A 20 -1.21 18.14 -31.07
N MET A 21 -0.86 18.95 -30.09
CA MET A 21 0.51 19.35 -29.81
C MET A 21 0.94 18.44 -28.66
N GLN A 22 2.01 17.67 -28.83
CA GLN A 22 2.59 16.85 -27.76
C GLN A 22 3.32 17.80 -26.78
N GLN A 23 2.55 18.61 -26.05
CA GLN A 23 3.07 19.34 -24.90
C GLN A 23 3.56 18.31 -23.87
N ALA A 24 4.73 18.55 -23.27
CA ALA A 24 5.15 17.76 -22.13
C ALA A 24 4.07 17.84 -21.04
N ALA A 25 3.78 16.73 -20.36
CA ALA A 25 2.90 16.73 -19.21
C ALA A 25 3.68 17.17 -17.96
N ALA A 26 3.04 17.88 -17.04
CA ALA A 26 3.73 18.40 -15.86
C ALA A 26 4.10 17.29 -14.88
N THR A 27 5.24 17.46 -14.23
CA THR A 27 5.76 16.64 -13.11
C THR A 27 5.84 17.41 -11.81
N SER A 28 5.60 18.71 -11.92
CA SER A 28 5.47 19.62 -10.81
C SER A 28 4.41 19.10 -9.84
N LEU A 29 4.73 19.17 -8.55
CA LEU A 29 3.82 18.87 -7.45
C LEU A 29 2.52 19.66 -7.56
N TYR A 30 2.50 20.79 -8.26
CA TYR A 30 1.34 21.68 -8.32
C TYR A 30 0.35 21.35 -9.43
N TYR A 31 0.66 20.40 -10.32
CA TYR A 31 -0.15 20.04 -11.49
C TYR A 31 -0.43 18.53 -11.56
N THR A 32 -0.50 17.86 -10.40
CA THR A 32 -0.82 16.43 -10.31
C THR A 32 -2.32 16.15 -10.43
N ALA A 33 -2.68 14.90 -10.72
CA ALA A 33 -4.07 14.46 -10.72
C ALA A 33 -4.67 14.57 -9.31
N GLU A 34 -5.90 15.05 -9.21
CA GLU A 34 -6.60 15.20 -7.95
C GLU A 34 -7.96 14.50 -8.03
N THR A 35 -8.20 13.54 -7.14
CA THR A 35 -9.51 12.91 -7.01
C THR A 35 -10.57 13.91 -6.54
N THR A 36 -11.64 14.06 -7.32
CA THR A 36 -12.74 15.02 -7.11
C THR A 36 -14.12 14.36 -6.92
N SER A 37 -14.19 13.03 -6.90
CA SER A 37 -15.44 12.27 -6.77
C SER A 37 -16.22 12.51 -5.47
N GLY A 38 -15.57 13.04 -4.43
CA GLY A 38 -16.19 13.25 -3.11
C GLY A 38 -16.45 11.95 -2.34
N THR A 39 -15.76 10.86 -2.69
CA THR A 39 -15.90 9.54 -2.09
C THR A 39 -14.67 9.10 -1.30
N THR A 40 -13.75 10.02 -1.01
CA THR A 40 -12.43 9.78 -0.43
C THR A 40 -12.31 10.07 1.06
N ASP A 41 -13.35 10.61 1.69
CA ASP A 41 -13.34 11.06 3.08
C ASP A 41 -13.59 9.95 4.11
N GLU A 42 -14.13 8.80 3.67
CA GLU A 42 -14.39 7.64 4.51
C GLU A 42 -14.33 6.32 3.72
N ILE A 43 -14.04 5.23 4.43
CA ILE A 43 -14.18 3.87 3.91
C ILE A 43 -15.67 3.60 3.62
N SER A 44 -15.95 3.16 2.39
CA SER A 44 -17.31 2.85 1.93
C SER A 44 -17.30 1.98 0.67
N GLY A 45 -18.49 1.59 0.20
CA GLY A 45 -18.65 0.92 -1.10
C GLY A 45 -18.22 1.75 -2.33
N LYS A 46 -18.01 3.06 -2.15
CA LYS A 46 -17.59 4.01 -3.21
C LYS A 46 -16.16 4.49 -3.05
N PHE A 47 -15.47 4.03 -2.01
CA PHE A 47 -14.13 4.50 -1.70
C PHE A 47 -13.16 4.08 -2.81
N PRO A 48 -12.37 5.00 -3.40
CA PRO A 48 -11.47 4.66 -4.51
C PRO A 48 -10.49 3.55 -4.14
N ALA A 49 -10.00 3.50 -2.89
CA ALA A 49 -9.09 2.44 -2.48
C ALA A 49 -9.77 1.09 -2.24
N ARG A 50 -11.07 0.91 -2.49
CA ARG A 50 -11.76 -0.37 -2.23
C ARG A 50 -11.12 -1.50 -3.05
N GLY A 51 -10.82 -2.63 -2.40
CA GLY A 51 -10.30 -3.88 -2.96
C GLY A 51 -11.34 -4.64 -3.81
N GLY A 52 -11.92 -3.95 -4.79
CA GLY A 52 -12.90 -4.49 -5.72
C GLY A 52 -13.27 -3.47 -6.80
N GLU A 53 -14.32 -3.78 -7.55
CA GLU A 53 -14.86 -2.85 -8.56
C GLU A 53 -15.46 -1.61 -7.91
N VAL A 54 -15.05 -0.44 -8.42
CA VAL A 54 -15.60 0.88 -8.07
C VAL A 54 -16.05 1.55 -9.36
N ALA A 55 -17.17 2.27 -9.32
CA ALA A 55 -17.70 2.94 -10.50
C ALA A 55 -16.83 4.13 -10.91
N ASP A 56 -16.68 4.40 -12.21
CA ASP A 56 -15.83 5.48 -12.72
C ASP A 56 -16.15 6.86 -12.10
N GLN A 57 -17.42 7.14 -11.84
CA GLN A 57 -17.87 8.39 -11.20
C GLN A 57 -17.30 8.56 -9.77
N ASP A 58 -17.04 7.44 -9.09
CA ASP A 58 -16.52 7.42 -7.73
C ASP A 58 -14.97 7.50 -7.74
N CYS A 59 -14.33 7.41 -8.91
CA CYS A 59 -12.89 7.61 -9.14
C CYS A 59 -12.60 8.86 -10.01
N GLU A 60 -13.56 9.77 -10.18
CA GLU A 60 -13.39 10.98 -11.00
C GLU A 60 -12.25 11.86 -10.44
N PHE A 61 -11.38 12.33 -11.33
CA PHE A 61 -10.26 13.21 -10.99
C PHE A 61 -10.15 14.37 -11.98
N THR A 62 -9.50 15.44 -11.55
CA THR A 62 -9.14 16.59 -12.39
C THR A 62 -7.64 16.75 -12.48
N ILE A 63 -7.15 17.31 -13.59
CA ILE A 63 -5.74 17.67 -13.77
C ILE A 63 -5.67 19.07 -14.39
N GLU A 64 -4.80 19.90 -13.83
CA GLU A 64 -4.43 21.18 -14.42
C GLU A 64 -3.20 20.99 -15.32
N VAL A 65 -3.25 21.51 -16.53
CA VAL A 65 -2.09 21.48 -17.44
C VAL A 65 -1.17 22.65 -17.10
N ASP A 66 0.11 22.38 -16.88
CA ASP A 66 1.11 23.43 -16.70
C ASP A 66 1.33 24.18 -18.02
N PRO A 67 0.95 25.46 -18.12
CA PRO A 67 1.05 26.23 -19.35
C PRO A 67 2.48 26.63 -19.70
N THR A 68 3.46 26.35 -18.83
CA THR A 68 4.86 26.73 -19.02
C THR A 68 5.69 25.66 -19.73
N LEU A 69 5.11 24.49 -19.96
CA LEU A 69 5.83 23.37 -20.52
C LEU A 69 6.07 23.52 -22.02
N PRO A 70 7.26 23.11 -22.50
CA PRO A 70 7.58 23.13 -23.92
C PRO A 70 6.78 22.06 -24.68
N ASP A 71 6.66 22.27 -25.98
CA ASP A 71 6.35 21.18 -26.91
C ASP A 71 7.59 20.28 -27.00
N ILE A 72 7.50 19.04 -26.49
CA ILE A 72 8.66 18.15 -26.36
C ILE A 72 9.27 17.83 -27.74
N THR A 73 8.46 17.87 -28.80
CA THR A 73 8.91 17.62 -30.18
C THR A 73 9.82 18.71 -30.74
N THR A 74 9.88 19.86 -30.06
CA THR A 74 10.75 20.98 -30.44
C THR A 74 12.14 20.91 -29.79
N ILE A 75 12.34 20.01 -28.83
CA ILE A 75 13.61 19.82 -28.14
C ILE A 75 14.50 18.90 -28.98
N LEU A 76 15.74 19.30 -29.20
CA LEU A 76 16.67 18.53 -30.00
C LEU A 76 17.07 17.25 -29.27
N MET A 77 17.07 16.13 -30.01
CA MET A 77 17.69 14.90 -29.55
C MET A 77 19.21 15.04 -29.58
N VAL A 78 19.87 14.58 -28.53
CA VAL A 78 21.33 14.52 -28.40
C VAL A 78 21.80 13.08 -28.31
N PRO A 79 23.05 12.76 -28.69
CA PRO A 79 23.58 11.43 -28.54
C PRO A 79 23.54 10.96 -27.08
N VAL A 80 22.93 9.79 -26.86
CA VAL A 80 22.87 9.13 -25.55
C VAL A 80 24.23 8.48 -25.26
N THR A 81 24.87 8.89 -24.17
CA THR A 81 26.18 8.36 -23.76
C THR A 81 26.06 6.99 -23.08
N PHE A 82 25.02 6.80 -22.28
CA PHE A 82 24.79 5.59 -21.47
C PHE A 82 23.37 5.06 -21.72
N THR A 83 23.22 4.19 -22.72
CA THR A 83 21.89 3.68 -23.11
C THR A 83 21.19 2.88 -22.03
N ASP A 84 21.94 2.31 -21.09
CA ASP A 84 21.41 1.58 -19.94
C ASP A 84 20.89 2.48 -18.81
N LEU A 85 21.02 3.81 -18.95
CA LEU A 85 20.45 4.78 -18.02
C LEU A 85 19.19 5.47 -18.55
N LEU A 86 18.74 5.15 -19.77
CA LEU A 86 17.52 5.72 -20.34
C LEU A 86 16.29 5.36 -19.50
N ALA A 87 15.41 6.35 -19.27
CA ALA A 87 14.24 6.21 -18.41
C ALA A 87 13.27 5.13 -18.88
N ASN A 88 13.10 4.96 -20.20
CA ASN A 88 12.21 3.98 -20.80
C ASN A 88 12.72 2.53 -20.76
N THR A 89 13.85 2.27 -20.11
CA THR A 89 14.39 0.92 -19.97
C THR A 89 13.69 0.18 -18.83
N THR A 90 13.29 -1.07 -19.04
CA THR A 90 12.55 -1.84 -18.01
C THR A 90 13.42 -2.38 -16.88
N THR A 91 14.71 -2.01 -16.83
CA THR A 91 15.67 -2.53 -15.85
C THR A 91 16.51 -1.38 -15.31
N ALA A 92 16.43 -1.15 -14.01
CA ALA A 92 17.27 -0.18 -13.32
C ALA A 92 18.75 -0.59 -13.31
N PRO A 93 19.69 0.37 -13.25
CA PRO A 93 21.11 0.09 -13.23
C PRO A 93 21.53 -0.67 -11.97
N ILE A 94 22.37 -1.69 -12.14
CA ILE A 94 22.91 -2.51 -11.03
C ILE A 94 23.93 -1.71 -10.23
N GLN A 95 24.75 -0.91 -10.92
CA GLN A 95 25.71 -0.02 -10.29
C GLN A 95 25.07 1.35 -10.02
N PRO A 96 25.49 2.05 -8.96
CA PRO A 96 25.00 3.39 -8.69
C PRO A 96 25.16 4.33 -9.89
N VAL A 97 24.16 5.18 -10.14
CA VAL A 97 24.16 6.14 -11.26
C VAL A 97 25.38 7.07 -11.16
N SER A 98 25.76 7.42 -9.93
CA SER A 98 26.97 8.21 -9.62
C SER A 98 28.28 7.64 -10.16
N THR A 99 28.33 6.36 -10.54
CA THR A 99 29.51 5.74 -11.17
C THR A 99 29.73 6.20 -12.62
N LYS A 100 28.69 6.74 -13.26
CA LYS A 100 28.72 7.20 -14.66
C LYS A 100 28.48 8.70 -14.77
N VAL A 101 27.52 9.23 -14.02
CA VAL A 101 27.05 10.63 -14.13
C VAL A 101 26.61 11.17 -12.77
N GLY A 102 26.65 12.49 -12.61
CA GLY A 102 26.22 13.17 -11.39
C GLY A 102 27.19 13.06 -10.21
N THR A 103 26.79 13.63 -9.08
CA THR A 103 27.55 13.65 -7.82
C THR A 103 26.78 12.90 -6.74
N PRO A 104 27.40 11.89 -6.08
CA PRO A 104 26.72 11.15 -5.02
C PRO A 104 26.55 12.00 -3.75
N VAL A 105 25.35 12.01 -3.18
CA VAL A 105 25.01 12.61 -1.88
C VAL A 105 24.74 11.53 -0.84
N VAL A 106 23.96 10.52 -1.22
CA VAL A 106 23.70 9.31 -0.43
C VAL A 106 24.07 8.12 -1.29
N GLN A 107 24.82 7.18 -0.73
CA GLN A 107 25.19 5.95 -1.43
C GLN A 107 25.38 4.84 -0.39
N GLU A 108 24.32 4.06 -0.19
CA GLU A 108 24.31 2.88 0.65
C GLU A 108 24.26 1.61 -0.19
N ASP A 109 24.93 0.56 0.27
CA ASP A 109 24.88 -0.75 -0.39
C ASP A 109 23.44 -1.30 -0.32
N SER A 110 22.86 -1.59 -1.47
CA SER A 110 21.58 -2.30 -1.56
C SER A 110 21.81 -3.79 -1.34
N PRO A 111 21.00 -4.48 -0.50
CA PRO A 111 21.05 -5.93 -0.37
C PRO A 111 20.86 -6.62 -1.73
N SER A 112 21.61 -7.69 -1.97
CA SER A 112 21.45 -8.51 -3.18
C SER A 112 20.12 -9.28 -3.17
N ASP A 113 19.65 -9.75 -4.33
CA ASP A 113 18.35 -10.42 -4.47
C ASP A 113 18.17 -11.70 -3.62
N ASN A 114 19.27 -12.30 -3.16
CA ASN A 114 19.26 -13.47 -2.27
C ASN A 114 19.38 -13.11 -0.77
N GLN A 115 19.46 -11.82 -0.44
CA GLN A 115 19.48 -11.32 0.92
C GLN A 115 18.10 -10.77 1.29
N ASP A 116 17.86 -10.64 2.59
CA ASP A 116 16.68 -9.95 3.10
C ASP A 116 16.79 -8.44 2.78
N GLN A 117 16.07 -8.00 1.76
CA GLN A 117 16.04 -6.61 1.31
C GLN A 117 15.29 -5.69 2.30
N ASP A 118 14.51 -6.27 3.21
CA ASP A 118 13.69 -5.58 4.21
C ASP A 118 14.32 -5.61 5.61
N ALA A 119 15.53 -6.15 5.76
CA ALA A 119 16.24 -6.28 7.03
C ALA A 119 16.41 -4.96 7.80
N TYR A 120 16.38 -3.82 7.11
CA TYR A 120 16.43 -2.49 7.75
C TYR A 120 15.19 -2.24 8.64
N THR A 121 14.07 -2.89 8.37
CA THR A 121 12.83 -2.78 9.15
C THR A 121 12.88 -3.56 10.48
N ASN A 122 13.90 -4.40 10.67
CA ASN A 122 14.07 -5.23 11.88
C ASN A 122 14.75 -4.45 13.02
N GLN A 123 15.43 -3.34 12.70
CA GLN A 123 16.26 -2.56 13.63
C GLN A 123 15.46 -1.79 14.69
N GLY A 124 14.13 -1.71 14.57
CA GLY A 124 13.23 -1.12 15.58
C GLY A 124 12.96 -2.00 16.80
N SER A 125 13.35 -3.28 16.78
CA SER A 125 13.04 -4.24 17.86
C SER A 125 13.96 -4.14 19.09
N ASN A 126 15.02 -3.33 19.06
CA ASN A 126 16.04 -3.24 20.12
C ASN A 126 16.12 -1.87 20.84
N GLN A 127 15.20 -0.93 20.60
CA GLN A 127 15.08 0.25 21.49
C GLN A 127 14.03 -0.03 22.56
N GLY A 128 14.47 -0.03 23.83
CA GLY A 128 13.65 -0.36 24.98
C GLY A 128 12.36 0.46 25.05
N SER A 129 11.27 -0.25 25.36
CA SER A 129 9.97 0.28 25.71
C SER A 129 10.07 1.45 26.70
N THR A 130 9.83 2.66 26.22
CA THR A 130 9.22 3.71 27.03
C THR A 130 7.81 3.90 26.50
N THR A 131 6.87 3.18 27.12
CA THR A 131 5.44 3.32 26.92
C THR A 131 5.04 4.74 27.33
N GLN A 132 4.81 5.62 26.37
CA GLN A 132 3.93 6.78 26.55
C GLN A 132 2.75 6.63 25.62
N SER A 133 1.65 6.14 26.20
CA SER A 133 0.32 6.21 25.61
C SER A 133 -0.03 7.70 25.42
N MET A 134 -0.13 8.14 24.17
CA MET A 134 -0.76 9.41 23.84
C MET A 134 -1.92 9.14 22.91
N THR A 135 -3.12 9.21 23.48
CA THR A 135 -4.39 9.32 22.77
C THR A 135 -4.42 10.68 22.05
N PRO A 136 -4.72 10.75 20.73
CA PRO A 136 -4.96 12.02 20.07
C PRO A 136 -6.29 12.60 20.56
N ALA A 137 -6.23 13.61 21.42
CA ALA A 137 -7.40 14.37 21.82
C ALA A 137 -7.71 15.45 20.77
N ALA A 138 -8.94 15.45 20.24
CA ALA A 138 -9.46 16.45 19.32
C ALA A 138 -9.34 17.89 19.89
N PRO A 139 -8.97 18.92 19.10
CA PRO A 139 -8.91 20.28 19.59
C PRO A 139 -10.32 20.86 19.81
N ALA A 140 -10.57 21.32 21.03
CA ALA A 140 -11.77 22.05 21.40
C ALA A 140 -11.82 23.43 20.73
N ALA A 141 -12.98 23.75 20.14
CA ALA A 141 -13.31 25.04 19.58
C ALA A 141 -13.18 26.18 20.61
N LYS A 142 -12.54 27.29 20.21
CA LYS A 142 -12.67 28.58 20.89
C LYS A 142 -13.08 29.68 19.93
N THR A 143 -14.08 30.39 20.39
CA THR A 143 -14.92 31.40 19.76
C THR A 143 -14.16 32.70 19.48
N GLY A 144 -14.65 33.45 18.50
CA GLY A 144 -13.94 34.53 17.82
C GLY A 144 -13.70 35.81 18.61
N THR A 145 -12.90 36.69 18.00
CA THR A 145 -12.99 38.14 18.22
C THR A 145 -12.67 38.86 16.92
N THR A 146 -13.64 39.67 16.51
CA THR A 146 -13.73 40.56 15.36
C THR A 146 -12.72 41.71 15.42
N VAL A 147 -12.10 42.07 14.30
CA VAL A 147 -11.59 43.44 14.07
C VAL A 147 -11.92 43.90 12.65
N GLN A 148 -12.60 45.06 12.61
CA GLN A 148 -13.08 45.80 11.46
C GLN A 148 -11.96 46.24 10.51
N GLY A 149 -12.29 46.23 9.21
CA GLY A 149 -11.53 46.92 8.18
C GLY A 149 -11.70 48.44 8.24
N ASN A 150 -10.75 49.15 7.62
CA ASN A 150 -10.96 50.48 7.13
C ASN A 150 -10.13 50.71 5.86
N ALA A 151 -10.80 51.22 4.84
CA ALA A 151 -10.24 51.58 3.55
C ALA A 151 -10.06 53.10 3.41
N ASN A 152 -9.23 53.47 2.42
CA ASN A 152 -9.06 54.75 1.73
C ASN A 152 -8.11 55.82 2.29
N SER A 153 -7.06 56.10 1.50
CA SER A 153 -6.83 57.45 0.94
C SER A 153 -5.98 57.37 -0.35
N LYS A 154 -6.39 58.12 -1.38
CA LYS A 154 -5.79 58.25 -2.71
C LYS A 154 -4.73 59.38 -2.81
N ASP A 155 -3.63 59.08 -3.54
CA ASP A 155 -2.88 59.87 -4.56
C ASP A 155 -2.24 61.25 -4.24
N PRO A 156 -1.33 61.82 -5.08
CA PRO A 156 -0.53 61.29 -6.21
C PRO A 156 0.98 61.74 -6.21
N ASN A 157 1.80 61.17 -7.13
CA ASN A 157 2.54 61.89 -8.21
C ASN A 157 3.97 61.37 -8.55
N CYS A 158 4.12 61.05 -9.84
CA CYS A 158 5.25 61.03 -10.79
C CYS A 158 6.75 60.88 -10.38
N ALA A 159 7.46 59.96 -11.04
CA ALA A 159 8.55 60.26 -12.00
C ALA A 159 9.23 58.98 -12.58
N THR A 160 9.11 58.83 -13.91
CA THR A 160 10.10 58.37 -14.92
C THR A 160 10.98 57.12 -14.68
N GLY A 161 10.62 56.03 -15.38
CA GLY A 161 11.42 55.44 -16.47
C GLY A 161 12.78 54.82 -16.15
N TRP A 162 12.78 53.52 -15.86
CA TRP A 162 13.85 52.58 -16.22
C TRP A 162 13.18 51.26 -16.64
N GLU A 163 13.57 50.74 -17.81
CA GLU A 163 13.15 49.43 -18.30
C GLU A 163 13.72 48.32 -17.38
N GLU A 164 12.86 47.43 -16.90
CA GLU A 164 13.22 46.25 -16.11
C GLU A 164 12.43 45.05 -16.65
N PRO A 165 13.01 44.22 -17.56
CA PRO A 165 12.38 42.98 -17.97
C PRO A 165 12.61 41.82 -16.99
N SER A 166 13.30 42.03 -15.85
CA SER A 166 13.81 40.92 -15.03
C SER A 166 13.11 40.73 -13.67
N ILE A 167 12.62 41.82 -13.08
CA ILE A 167 12.01 41.79 -11.74
C ILE A 167 10.57 41.25 -11.78
N THR A 168 9.80 41.56 -12.83
CA THR A 168 8.39 41.16 -12.96
C THR A 168 8.21 39.66 -13.14
N ASN A 169 9.08 39.01 -13.92
CA ASN A 169 9.06 37.55 -14.12
C ASN A 169 9.46 36.81 -12.84
N LYS A 170 10.54 37.24 -12.16
CA LYS A 170 10.94 36.64 -10.87
C LYS A 170 9.89 36.84 -9.78
N LEU A 171 9.22 38.00 -9.74
CA LEU A 171 8.10 38.22 -8.81
C LEU A 171 6.84 37.45 -9.20
N GLN A 172 6.59 37.20 -10.49
CA GLN A 172 5.48 36.34 -10.94
C GLN A 172 5.77 34.87 -10.68
N GLU A 173 6.98 34.37 -10.91
CA GLU A 173 7.43 33.02 -10.57
C GLU A 173 7.39 32.81 -9.05
N LYS A 174 7.95 33.74 -8.28
CA LYS A 174 7.92 33.69 -6.81
C LYS A 174 6.49 33.79 -6.26
N ARG A 175 5.64 34.69 -6.80
CA ARG A 175 4.22 34.74 -6.44
C ARG A 175 3.42 33.52 -6.90
N ARG A 176 3.81 32.83 -7.98
CA ARG A 176 3.14 31.61 -8.43
C ARG A 176 3.46 30.42 -7.54
N LEU A 177 4.72 30.28 -7.13
CA LEU A 177 5.14 29.30 -6.12
C LEU A 177 4.51 29.58 -4.74
N GLU A 178 4.30 30.84 -4.38
CA GLU A 178 3.60 31.23 -3.15
C GLU A 178 2.06 31.10 -3.22
N VAL A 179 1.46 30.90 -4.41
CA VAL A 179 -0.01 30.86 -4.60
C VAL A 179 -0.55 29.44 -4.86
N ASN A 180 0.22 28.54 -5.45
CA ASN A 180 -0.23 27.15 -5.64
C ASN A 180 0.18 26.29 -4.46
N THR A 181 -0.75 26.02 -3.55
CA THR A 181 -0.55 24.99 -2.52
C THR A 181 -0.87 23.62 -3.13
N ASN A 182 0.07 22.66 -3.08
CA ASN A 182 -0.25 21.28 -3.44
C ASN A 182 -1.33 20.76 -2.47
N LYS A 183 -2.43 20.25 -3.02
CA LYS A 183 -3.62 19.89 -2.24
C LYS A 183 -3.44 18.65 -1.39
N ASP A 184 -2.66 17.68 -1.85
CA ASP A 184 -2.39 16.44 -1.10
C ASP A 184 -1.46 16.68 0.09
N ILE A 185 -0.40 17.48 -0.08
CA ILE A 185 0.43 17.99 1.01
C ILE A 185 -0.43 18.78 1.99
N ALA A 186 -1.32 19.66 1.51
CA ALA A 186 -2.22 20.40 2.39
C ALA A 186 -3.15 19.49 3.22
N LYS A 187 -3.61 18.35 2.66
CA LYS A 187 -4.38 17.35 3.42
C LYS A 187 -3.52 16.72 4.53
N LEU A 188 -2.27 16.38 4.24
CA LEU A 188 -1.33 15.86 5.26
C LEU A 188 -1.07 16.89 6.36
N GLU A 189 -0.73 18.12 5.99
CA GLU A 189 -0.45 19.21 6.94
C GLU A 189 -1.67 19.56 7.79
N ALA A 190 -2.87 19.54 7.21
CA ALA A 190 -4.10 19.76 7.94
C ALA A 190 -4.37 18.65 8.96
N TYR A 191 -4.07 17.39 8.63
CA TYR A 191 -4.24 16.27 9.54
C TYR A 191 -3.19 16.28 10.67
N PHE A 192 -1.91 16.44 10.32
CA PHE A 192 -0.82 16.40 11.30
C PHE A 192 -0.65 17.71 12.09
N GLY A 193 -1.25 18.81 11.64
CA GLY A 193 -1.14 20.12 12.28
C GLY A 193 0.27 20.72 12.20
N THR A 194 1.10 20.24 11.28
CA THR A 194 2.47 20.71 11.04
C THR A 194 2.77 20.74 9.55
N PRO A 195 3.56 21.72 9.06
CA PRO A 195 4.06 21.70 7.69
C PRO A 195 4.89 20.45 7.39
N MET A 196 4.82 19.95 6.16
CA MET A 196 5.72 18.90 5.69
C MET A 196 7.08 19.51 5.33
N GLU A 197 8.18 18.85 5.72
CA GLU A 197 9.50 19.21 5.21
C GLU A 197 9.59 18.87 3.72
N LYS A 198 10.08 19.81 2.92
CA LYS A 198 10.19 19.69 1.45
C LYS A 198 11.62 19.85 0.97
N THR A 199 12.52 20.35 1.82
CA THR A 199 13.94 20.51 1.51
C THR A 199 14.61 19.14 1.57
N LEU A 200 15.08 18.62 0.43
CA LEU A 200 15.56 17.23 0.32
C LEU A 200 16.64 16.88 1.37
N LYS A 201 17.63 17.76 1.56
CA LYS A 201 18.72 17.55 2.53
C LYS A 201 18.28 17.48 4.00
N ASN A 202 17.07 17.96 4.32
CA ASN A 202 16.52 17.93 5.67
C ASN A 202 15.62 16.71 5.90
N LEU A 203 15.22 16.01 4.83
CA LEU A 203 14.38 14.83 4.93
C LEU A 203 15.19 13.62 5.45
N PRO A 204 14.60 12.81 6.33
CA PRO A 204 15.23 11.57 6.76
C PRO A 204 15.33 10.58 5.60
N THR A 205 16.47 9.91 5.49
CA THR A 205 16.72 8.88 4.47
C THR A 205 16.21 7.50 4.88
N SER A 206 15.72 7.32 6.11
CA SER A 206 15.10 6.08 6.55
C SER A 206 14.08 6.34 7.66
N GLY A 207 12.99 5.56 7.65
CA GLY A 207 11.96 5.57 8.68
C GLY A 207 11.30 4.19 8.78
N VAL A 208 11.01 3.75 10.00
CA VAL A 208 10.35 2.46 10.27
C VAL A 208 9.28 2.69 11.32
N HIS A 209 8.05 2.31 11.01
CA HIS A 209 6.92 2.42 11.94
C HIS A 209 6.99 1.32 13.00
N THR A 210 6.85 1.69 14.28
CA THR A 210 6.86 0.75 15.41
C THR A 210 5.69 1.02 16.37
N PRO A 211 4.92 0.00 16.79
CA PRO A 211 4.99 -1.39 16.34
C PRO A 211 4.66 -1.54 14.84
N SER A 212 5.15 -2.61 14.22
CA SER A 212 4.81 -2.92 12.83
C SER A 212 3.30 -3.15 12.70
N PRO A 213 2.67 -2.73 11.59
CA PRO A 213 1.34 -3.24 11.25
C PRO A 213 1.34 -4.78 11.22
N TRP A 214 0.24 -5.40 11.61
CA TRP A 214 0.18 -6.87 11.71
C TRP A 214 -0.25 -7.55 10.40
N PRO A 215 0.36 -8.70 10.05
CA PRO A 215 -0.04 -9.47 8.87
C PRO A 215 -1.40 -10.13 9.04
N ALA A 216 -2.22 -10.10 7.98
CA ALA A 216 -3.43 -10.91 7.85
C ALA A 216 -3.85 -11.04 6.37
N PRO A 217 -4.83 -11.88 6.03
CA PRO A 217 -5.41 -11.97 4.71
C PRO A 217 -6.25 -10.73 4.41
N TYR A 218 -6.43 -10.47 3.12
CA TYR A 218 -7.44 -9.53 2.62
C TYR A 218 -8.87 -10.11 2.63
N TRP A 219 -9.08 -11.27 3.26
CA TRP A 219 -10.36 -12.00 3.37
C TRP A 219 -11.13 -12.06 2.05
N PRO A 220 -10.69 -12.92 1.12
CA PRO A 220 -11.11 -12.82 -0.28
C PRO A 220 -12.61 -13.09 -0.46
N THR A 221 -13.25 -12.28 -1.30
CA THR A 221 -14.67 -12.43 -1.65
C THR A 221 -14.96 -13.81 -2.26
N TYR A 222 -14.04 -14.34 -3.08
CA TYR A 222 -14.20 -15.66 -3.70
C TYR A 222 -14.13 -16.83 -2.69
N GLN A 223 -13.61 -16.58 -1.48
CA GLN A 223 -13.59 -17.54 -0.36
C GLN A 223 -14.74 -17.30 0.64
N ASP A 224 -15.71 -16.45 0.29
CA ASP A 224 -16.84 -16.05 1.13
C ASP A 224 -16.46 -15.14 2.32
N GLY A 225 -15.41 -14.33 2.17
CA GLY A 225 -14.99 -13.36 3.19
C GLY A 225 -14.61 -14.04 4.50
N ILE A 226 -15.13 -13.54 5.63
CA ILE A 226 -14.86 -14.11 6.95
C ILE A 226 -15.67 -15.39 7.26
N ASN A 227 -16.49 -15.89 6.32
CA ASN A 227 -17.06 -17.24 6.41
C ASN A 227 -16.04 -18.34 6.06
N VAL A 228 -14.85 -17.98 5.56
CA VAL A 228 -13.82 -18.95 5.21
C VAL A 228 -13.39 -19.76 6.44
N VAL A 229 -13.36 -21.08 6.28
CA VAL A 229 -12.76 -21.99 7.26
C VAL A 229 -11.25 -22.00 7.03
N TRP A 230 -10.55 -21.09 7.72
CA TRP A 230 -9.10 -20.94 7.58
C TRP A 230 -8.31 -22.04 8.31
N SER A 231 -8.89 -22.65 9.36
CA SER A 231 -8.30 -23.77 10.10
C SER A 231 -9.17 -25.02 9.93
N GLN A 232 -8.55 -26.10 9.44
CA GLN A 232 -9.28 -27.33 9.12
C GLN A 232 -9.92 -27.96 10.36
N GLY A 233 -11.24 -28.17 10.31
CA GLY A 233 -12.01 -28.79 11.39
C GLY A 233 -12.51 -27.81 12.45
N GLU A 234 -12.18 -26.52 12.32
CA GLU A 234 -12.70 -25.46 13.18
C GLU A 234 -13.83 -24.68 12.50
N PRO A 235 -14.78 -24.09 13.25
CA PRO A 235 -15.76 -23.15 12.71
C PRO A 235 -15.09 -21.90 12.13
N SER A 236 -15.75 -21.25 11.17
CA SER A 236 -15.30 -19.97 10.60
C SER A 236 -15.34 -18.83 11.64
N PRO A 237 -14.59 -17.73 11.46
CA PRO A 237 -14.68 -16.56 12.33
C PRO A 237 -16.12 -16.04 12.48
N ALA A 238 -16.89 -16.00 11.39
CA ALA A 238 -18.29 -15.58 11.41
C ALA A 238 -19.18 -16.51 12.24
N GLU A 239 -19.03 -17.83 12.07
CA GLU A 239 -19.77 -18.83 12.86
C GLU A 239 -19.43 -18.75 14.36
N LYS A 240 -18.15 -18.56 14.69
CA LYS A 240 -17.69 -18.36 16.07
C LYS A 240 -18.33 -17.13 16.70
N TYR A 241 -18.32 -16.00 16.00
CA TYR A 241 -18.95 -14.77 16.49
C TYR A 241 -20.45 -14.97 16.69
N ALA A 242 -21.15 -15.50 15.68
CA ALA A 242 -22.59 -15.72 15.79
C ALA A 242 -22.95 -16.62 16.98
N THR A 243 -22.21 -17.73 17.16
CA THR A 243 -22.42 -18.67 18.27
C THR A 243 -22.15 -18.02 19.63
N ALA A 244 -21.02 -17.34 19.79
CA ALA A 244 -20.63 -16.77 21.08
C ALA A 244 -21.57 -15.64 21.55
N PHE A 245 -22.14 -14.89 20.62
CA PHE A 245 -23.01 -13.74 20.91
C PHE A 245 -24.51 -14.03 20.68
N GLY A 246 -24.88 -15.31 20.60
CA GLY A 246 -26.28 -15.75 20.57
C GLY A 246 -27.07 -15.29 19.34
N LYS A 247 -26.41 -15.18 18.19
CA LYS A 247 -27.02 -14.89 16.89
C LYS A 247 -27.34 -16.18 16.14
N ASP A 248 -28.29 -16.11 15.20
CA ASP A 248 -28.51 -17.20 14.27
C ASP A 248 -27.30 -17.31 13.31
N VAL A 249 -26.62 -18.46 13.36
CA VAL A 249 -25.40 -18.70 12.58
C VAL A 249 -25.66 -18.59 11.08
N THR A 250 -26.76 -19.18 10.59
CA THR A 250 -27.06 -19.20 9.16
C THR A 250 -27.37 -17.79 8.67
N GLU A 251 -28.22 -17.06 9.40
CA GLU A 251 -28.58 -15.68 9.07
C GLU A 251 -27.36 -14.75 9.09
N PHE A 252 -26.47 -14.90 10.08
CA PHE A 252 -25.27 -14.07 10.17
C PHE A 252 -24.30 -14.33 9.02
N MET A 253 -24.00 -15.60 8.73
CA MET A 253 -23.12 -15.97 7.61
C MET A 253 -23.72 -15.62 6.25
N ASP A 254 -25.04 -15.69 6.08
CA ASP A 254 -25.73 -15.23 4.87
C ASP A 254 -25.60 -13.71 4.69
N LYS A 255 -25.64 -12.93 5.78
CA LYS A 255 -25.40 -11.48 5.73
C LYS A 255 -23.95 -11.16 5.37
N VAL A 256 -22.97 -11.85 5.96
CA VAL A 256 -21.54 -11.73 5.58
C VAL A 256 -21.38 -11.97 4.08
N SER A 257 -21.91 -13.10 3.58
CA SER A 257 -21.83 -13.46 2.16
C SER A 257 -22.46 -12.41 1.24
N ALA A 258 -23.62 -11.87 1.63
CA ALA A 258 -24.35 -10.88 0.84
C ALA A 258 -23.67 -9.51 0.82
N ASP A 259 -22.93 -9.14 1.87
CA ASP A 259 -22.25 -7.86 2.00
C ASP A 259 -20.91 -7.85 1.25
N ASN A 260 -20.02 -8.81 1.56
CA ASN A 260 -18.66 -8.84 1.03
C ASN A 260 -18.13 -10.23 0.61
N GLY A 261 -18.94 -11.30 0.77
CA GLY A 261 -18.62 -12.65 0.30
C GLY A 261 -19.23 -13.01 -1.07
N ILE A 262 -19.53 -14.28 -1.29
CA ILE A 262 -19.89 -14.84 -2.61
C ILE A 262 -21.22 -14.29 -3.11
N ASP A 263 -22.23 -14.15 -2.25
CA ASP A 263 -23.57 -13.71 -2.66
C ASP A 263 -23.61 -12.21 -3.02
N SER A 264 -22.64 -11.40 -2.55
CA SER A 264 -22.44 -10.01 -2.99
C SER A 264 -22.23 -9.93 -4.51
N GLN A 265 -21.71 -11.01 -5.12
CA GLN A 265 -21.40 -11.10 -6.55
C GLN A 265 -22.50 -11.77 -7.38
N SER A 266 -23.74 -11.80 -6.87
CA SER A 266 -24.87 -12.50 -7.50
C SER A 266 -25.22 -12.09 -8.94
N LYS A 267 -24.71 -10.94 -9.40
CA LYS A 267 -24.86 -10.43 -10.78
C LYS A 267 -23.82 -11.00 -11.76
N ARG A 268 -22.75 -11.64 -11.26
CA ARG A 268 -21.70 -12.24 -12.07
C ARG A 268 -22.16 -13.56 -12.71
N LYS A 269 -21.34 -14.07 -13.63
CA LYS A 269 -21.61 -15.33 -14.35
C LYS A 269 -21.76 -16.47 -13.35
N LYS A 270 -22.90 -17.18 -13.39
CA LYS A 270 -23.09 -18.40 -12.60
C LYS A 270 -22.16 -19.51 -13.06
N CYS A 271 -21.68 -20.32 -12.12
CA CYS A 271 -20.78 -21.44 -12.38
C CYS A 271 -21.06 -22.63 -11.46
N SER A 272 -20.60 -23.80 -11.86
CA SER A 272 -20.53 -25.01 -11.02
C SER A 272 -19.11 -25.61 -11.00
N SER A 273 -18.19 -25.10 -11.84
CA SER A 273 -16.77 -25.45 -11.87
C SER A 273 -15.94 -24.31 -12.45
N ASP A 274 -14.63 -24.31 -12.22
CA ASP A 274 -13.71 -23.30 -12.77
C ASP A 274 -13.74 -23.22 -14.31
N ASN A 275 -14.06 -24.33 -14.99
CA ASN A 275 -14.18 -24.35 -16.43
C ASN A 275 -15.27 -23.40 -16.95
N ASP A 276 -16.32 -23.16 -16.16
CA ASP A 276 -17.38 -22.20 -16.52
C ASP A 276 -16.86 -20.76 -16.55
N CYS A 277 -15.76 -20.46 -15.86
CA CYS A 277 -15.16 -19.13 -15.77
C CYS A 277 -14.03 -18.90 -16.80
N SER A 278 -13.58 -19.94 -17.50
CA SER A 278 -12.45 -19.92 -18.44
C SER A 278 -12.55 -18.89 -19.59
N THR A 279 -13.75 -18.43 -19.91
CA THR A 279 -13.98 -17.41 -20.95
C THR A 279 -13.73 -15.98 -20.46
N LEU A 280 -13.56 -15.78 -19.15
CA LEU A 280 -13.32 -14.48 -18.54
C LEU A 280 -11.81 -14.21 -18.49
N THR A 281 -11.44 -12.96 -18.68
CA THR A 281 -10.04 -12.50 -18.71
C THR A 281 -9.69 -11.65 -17.49
N ASP A 282 -10.46 -11.77 -16.41
CA ASP A 282 -10.38 -10.96 -15.19
C ASP A 282 -9.88 -11.77 -13.98
N GLY A 283 -9.26 -12.94 -14.23
CA GLY A 283 -8.75 -13.83 -13.16
C GLY A 283 -9.84 -14.54 -12.35
N SER A 284 -11.09 -14.57 -12.84
CA SER A 284 -12.20 -15.20 -12.11
C SER A 284 -12.02 -16.70 -11.88
N LYS A 285 -12.38 -17.15 -10.67
CA LYS A 285 -12.59 -18.57 -10.32
C LYS A 285 -14.03 -18.83 -9.91
N CYS A 286 -14.46 -20.09 -9.99
CA CYS A 286 -15.80 -20.45 -9.56
C CYS A 286 -15.88 -20.53 -8.03
N ALA A 287 -16.46 -19.51 -7.42
CA ALA A 287 -16.66 -19.43 -5.98
C ALA A 287 -18.01 -20.04 -5.61
N ILE A 288 -18.01 -21.04 -4.73
CA ILE A 288 -19.21 -21.76 -4.28
C ILE A 288 -19.20 -21.77 -2.75
N ARG A 289 -20.28 -21.29 -2.14
CA ARG A 289 -20.47 -21.33 -0.68
C ARG A 289 -20.56 -22.76 -0.17
N ASP A 290 -20.16 -22.96 1.07
CA ASP A 290 -20.31 -24.27 1.71
C ASP A 290 -21.78 -24.74 1.72
N GLY A 291 -21.99 -26.02 1.47
CA GLY A 291 -23.32 -26.62 1.33
C GLY A 291 -24.10 -26.22 0.06
N LYS A 292 -23.54 -25.44 -0.88
CA LYS A 292 -24.17 -25.10 -2.17
C LYS A 292 -23.55 -25.90 -3.32
N SER A 293 -24.29 -26.04 -4.42
CA SER A 293 -23.87 -26.78 -5.63
C SER A 293 -23.47 -25.89 -6.81
N SER A 294 -23.66 -24.58 -6.69
CA SER A 294 -23.34 -23.59 -7.72
C SER A 294 -23.09 -22.24 -7.08
N GLY A 295 -22.30 -21.41 -7.73
CA GLY A 295 -22.04 -20.04 -7.29
C GLY A 295 -21.71 -19.14 -8.47
N TYR A 296 -20.69 -18.31 -8.33
CA TYR A 296 -20.38 -17.24 -9.27
C TYR A 296 -18.90 -17.19 -9.64
N CYS A 297 -18.59 -16.81 -10.87
CA CYS A 297 -17.23 -16.50 -11.30
C CYS A 297 -16.81 -15.17 -10.69
N ILE A 298 -15.87 -15.19 -9.73
CA ILE A 298 -15.43 -14.02 -8.95
C ILE A 298 -13.93 -13.83 -9.16
N PRO A 299 -13.46 -12.61 -9.52
CA PRO A 299 -12.04 -12.26 -9.57
C PRO A 299 -11.38 -12.54 -8.22
N THR A 300 -10.25 -13.25 -8.23
CA THR A 300 -9.65 -13.69 -6.96
C THR A 300 -9.08 -12.55 -6.13
N TRP A 301 -8.81 -11.39 -6.72
CA TRP A 301 -8.27 -10.22 -6.01
C TRP A 301 -9.31 -9.45 -5.19
N PHE A 302 -10.62 -9.70 -5.40
CA PHE A 302 -11.65 -9.04 -4.62
C PHE A 302 -11.57 -9.44 -3.15
N GLY A 303 -11.62 -8.45 -2.27
CA GLY A 303 -11.75 -8.64 -0.83
C GLY A 303 -11.70 -7.30 -0.09
N ILE A 304 -11.23 -7.34 1.15
CA ILE A 304 -11.26 -6.22 2.09
C ILE A 304 -9.85 -5.80 2.52
N CYS A 305 -8.89 -5.79 1.59
CA CYS A 305 -7.55 -5.25 1.84
C CYS A 305 -7.60 -3.79 2.32
N HIS A 306 -8.54 -3.01 1.79
CA HIS A 306 -8.81 -1.62 2.23
C HIS A 306 -9.32 -1.51 3.67
N ALA A 307 -9.79 -2.60 4.27
CA ALA A 307 -10.25 -2.62 5.65
C ALA A 307 -9.20 -3.23 6.59
N TRP A 308 -8.54 -4.31 6.15
CA TRP A 308 -7.43 -4.90 6.89
C TRP A 308 -6.27 -3.92 7.07
N ALA A 309 -5.83 -3.23 6.02
CA ALA A 309 -4.65 -2.35 6.09
C ALA A 309 -4.75 -1.26 7.19
N PRO A 310 -5.84 -0.47 7.31
CA PRO A 310 -5.97 0.48 8.41
C PRO A 310 -6.19 -0.20 9.77
N ALA A 311 -6.87 -1.36 9.83
CA ALA A 311 -7.00 -2.13 11.07
C ALA A 311 -5.62 -2.59 11.58
N ALA A 312 -4.74 -3.03 10.66
CA ALA A 312 -3.37 -3.44 10.96
C ALA A 312 -2.52 -2.32 11.56
N ILE A 313 -2.79 -1.07 11.18
CA ILE A 313 -2.08 0.11 11.65
C ILE A 313 -2.64 0.60 12.99
N LEU A 314 -3.96 0.67 13.11
CA LEU A 314 -4.64 1.35 14.21
C LEU A 314 -4.94 0.44 15.42
N GLU A 315 -5.13 -0.86 15.19
CA GLU A 315 -5.47 -1.82 16.23
C GLU A 315 -4.23 -2.59 16.70
N GLU A 316 -4.15 -2.87 18.00
CA GLU A 316 -3.11 -3.75 18.52
C GLU A 316 -3.30 -5.17 17.97
N GLU A 317 -2.20 -5.86 17.68
CA GLU A 317 -2.29 -7.23 17.18
C GLU A 317 -2.81 -8.19 18.27
N PRO A 318 -3.85 -9.00 18.01
CA PRO A 318 -4.24 -10.07 18.93
C PRO A 318 -3.11 -11.10 19.07
N LYS A 319 -2.80 -11.51 20.31
CA LYS A 319 -1.62 -12.33 20.62
C LYS A 319 -1.95 -13.76 21.01
N CYS A 320 -2.98 -13.93 21.84
CA CYS A 320 -3.36 -15.21 22.44
C CYS A 320 -4.83 -15.56 22.15
N PRO A 321 -5.19 -16.85 22.13
CA PRO A 321 -6.58 -17.26 21.99
C PRO A 321 -7.42 -16.80 23.18
N VAL A 322 -8.69 -16.47 22.93
CA VAL A 322 -9.66 -16.02 23.94
C VAL A 322 -10.90 -16.88 23.88
N THR A 323 -11.38 -17.35 25.03
CA THR A 323 -12.64 -18.09 25.12
C THR A 323 -13.75 -17.20 25.67
N HIS A 324 -14.81 -17.01 24.89
CA HIS A 324 -16.00 -16.27 25.29
C HIS A 324 -17.26 -17.12 25.06
N ASN A 325 -18.11 -17.23 26.08
CA ASN A 325 -19.34 -18.03 26.04
C ASN A 325 -19.17 -19.45 25.49
N GLY A 326 -18.03 -20.09 25.81
CA GLY A 326 -17.73 -21.47 25.40
C GLY A 326 -17.15 -21.61 23.99
N VAL A 327 -16.91 -20.51 23.27
CA VAL A 327 -16.28 -20.49 21.95
C VAL A 327 -14.88 -19.90 22.06
N THR A 328 -13.88 -20.57 21.48
CA THR A 328 -12.49 -20.07 21.43
C THR A 328 -12.21 -19.36 20.11
N PHE A 329 -11.86 -18.09 20.23
CA PHE A 329 -11.37 -17.24 19.15
C PHE A 329 -9.84 -17.30 19.14
N GLN A 330 -9.27 -17.74 18.03
CA GLN A 330 -7.84 -17.62 17.78
C GLN A 330 -7.50 -16.17 17.40
N PRO A 331 -6.24 -15.72 17.55
CA PRO A 331 -5.81 -14.42 17.03
C PRO A 331 -6.22 -14.17 15.58
N MET A 332 -6.12 -15.19 14.74
CA MET A 332 -6.56 -15.14 13.34
C MET A 332 -8.07 -14.89 13.17
N ASP A 333 -8.92 -15.45 14.04
CA ASP A 333 -10.36 -15.17 14.02
C ASP A 333 -10.62 -13.70 14.36
N LEU A 334 -9.89 -13.14 15.34
CA LEU A 334 -10.03 -11.74 15.74
C LEU A 334 -9.54 -10.79 14.65
N LYS A 335 -8.45 -11.14 13.94
CA LYS A 335 -8.00 -10.42 12.73
C LYS A 335 -9.07 -10.41 11.64
N ALA A 336 -9.86 -11.48 11.50
CA ALA A 336 -10.97 -11.52 10.55
C ALA A 336 -12.09 -10.55 10.95
N LEU A 337 -12.56 -10.67 12.20
CA LEU A 337 -13.68 -9.89 12.71
C LEU A 337 -13.36 -8.39 12.72
N ILE A 338 -12.15 -8.01 13.14
CA ILE A 338 -11.77 -6.58 13.17
C ILE A 338 -11.62 -6.00 11.76
N SER A 339 -11.05 -6.74 10.80
CA SER A 339 -11.00 -6.28 9.41
C SER A 339 -12.40 -6.09 8.83
N ASP A 340 -13.33 -7.00 9.11
CA ASP A 340 -14.71 -6.91 8.63
C ASP A 340 -15.49 -5.74 9.25
N ILE A 341 -15.22 -5.41 10.52
CA ILE A 341 -15.71 -4.16 11.13
C ILE A 341 -15.25 -2.93 10.33
N TYR A 342 -13.97 -2.88 9.94
CA TYR A 342 -13.43 -1.73 9.20
C TYR A 342 -14.00 -1.59 7.79
N ASP A 343 -14.46 -2.67 7.14
CA ASP A 343 -15.17 -2.61 5.84
C ASP A 343 -16.59 -2.06 6.02
N GLY A 344 -17.27 -2.49 7.08
CA GLY A 344 -18.65 -2.08 7.39
C GLY A 344 -18.78 -0.76 8.16
N ALA A 345 -17.67 -0.13 8.56
CA ALA A 345 -17.66 1.11 9.34
C ALA A 345 -17.25 2.33 8.49
N SER A 346 -17.87 3.47 8.75
CA SER A 346 -17.50 4.77 8.17
C SER A 346 -16.23 5.34 8.83
N VAL A 347 -15.09 4.67 8.65
CA VAL A 347 -13.79 5.14 9.13
C VAL A 347 -13.33 6.30 8.25
N GLY A 348 -13.17 7.48 8.85
CA GLY A 348 -12.70 8.65 8.11
C GLY A 348 -11.27 8.47 7.60
N THR A 349 -10.98 8.95 6.40
CA THR A 349 -9.70 8.76 5.70
C THR A 349 -9.06 10.08 5.31
N VAL A 350 -7.74 10.06 5.15
CA VAL A 350 -6.98 11.04 4.36
C VAL A 350 -6.49 10.31 3.12
N PHE A 351 -7.00 10.67 1.95
CA PHE A 351 -6.65 10.05 0.67
C PHE A 351 -5.97 11.06 -0.25
N THR A 352 -4.89 10.61 -0.88
CA THR A 352 -4.01 11.41 -1.74
C THR A 352 -3.64 10.64 -2.98
N GLY A 353 -3.57 11.36 -4.09
CA GLY A 353 -3.48 10.79 -5.43
C GLY A 353 -4.83 10.45 -6.08
N ALA A 354 -4.79 9.63 -7.13
CA ALA A 354 -5.91 9.22 -7.95
C ALA A 354 -5.87 7.71 -8.24
N ARG A 355 -7.04 7.07 -8.32
CA ARG A 355 -7.14 5.67 -8.74
C ARG A 355 -7.14 5.55 -10.26
N PHE A 356 -6.23 4.75 -10.82
CA PHE A 356 -6.34 4.30 -12.18
C PHE A 356 -7.36 3.15 -12.31
N ASN A 357 -8.59 3.47 -12.73
CA ASN A 357 -9.67 2.47 -12.87
C ASN A 357 -9.56 1.61 -14.15
N GLY A 358 -8.37 1.49 -14.74
CA GLY A 358 -8.17 0.91 -16.07
C GLY A 358 -8.57 1.87 -17.21
N GLY A 359 -8.45 1.39 -18.46
CA GLY A 359 -8.87 2.14 -19.65
C GLY A 359 -7.82 2.16 -20.75
N THR A 360 -8.01 3.05 -21.72
CA THR A 360 -7.01 3.27 -22.77
C THR A 360 -5.85 4.06 -22.20
N ASP A 361 -4.67 3.52 -22.38
CA ASP A 361 -3.42 4.19 -22.08
C ASP A 361 -2.34 3.78 -23.10
N SER A 362 -1.37 4.65 -23.28
CA SER A 362 -0.26 4.52 -24.22
C SER A 362 0.95 5.25 -23.67
N LYS A 363 2.13 4.89 -24.14
CA LYS A 363 3.38 5.49 -23.71
C LYS A 363 3.93 6.42 -24.79
N ASP A 364 4.58 7.48 -24.36
CA ASP A 364 5.43 8.27 -25.24
C ASP A 364 6.81 7.60 -25.46
N ASP A 365 7.66 8.22 -26.27
CA ASP A 365 8.99 7.69 -26.61
C ASP A 365 9.92 7.56 -25.39
N ASN A 366 9.61 8.29 -24.31
CA ASN A 366 10.36 8.29 -23.05
C ASN A 366 9.79 7.32 -22.02
N GLY A 367 8.81 6.50 -22.42
CA GLY A 367 8.16 5.49 -21.56
C GLY A 367 6.87 6.01 -20.91
N ARG A 368 6.72 7.33 -20.81
CA ARG A 368 5.74 7.95 -19.91
C ARG A 368 4.31 7.68 -20.34
N HIS A 369 3.48 7.28 -19.38
CA HIS A 369 2.06 6.99 -19.60
C HIS A 369 1.22 8.23 -19.95
N SER A 370 0.32 8.07 -20.91
CA SER A 370 -0.57 9.13 -21.39
C SER A 370 -1.67 9.49 -20.39
N ASN A 371 -2.14 8.50 -19.62
CA ASN A 371 -3.17 8.67 -18.62
C ASN A 371 -2.61 9.32 -17.34
N ALA A 372 -3.19 10.45 -16.95
CA ALA A 372 -2.74 11.20 -15.78
C ALA A 372 -2.95 10.49 -14.44
N ALA A 373 -4.00 9.67 -14.30
CA ALA A 373 -4.18 8.85 -13.10
C ALA A 373 -3.15 7.73 -13.05
N TYR A 374 -2.81 7.11 -14.20
CA TYR A 374 -1.74 6.10 -14.23
C TYR A 374 -0.39 6.67 -13.84
N ARG A 375 -0.07 7.91 -14.24
CA ARG A 375 1.20 8.55 -13.84
C ARG A 375 1.25 8.96 -12.37
N ASP A 376 0.09 9.05 -11.73
CA ASP A 376 0.00 9.33 -10.31
C ASP A 376 0.20 7.99 -9.57
N LEU A 377 0.85 7.90 -8.42
CA LEU A 377 1.26 8.94 -7.49
C LEU A 377 2.52 9.71 -7.94
N ASN A 378 2.48 11.04 -7.95
CA ASN A 378 3.69 11.85 -8.25
C ASN A 378 4.88 11.46 -7.33
N PRO A 379 6.08 11.15 -7.88
CA PRO A 379 7.21 10.63 -7.09
C PRO A 379 7.77 11.63 -6.08
N ALA A 380 7.63 12.93 -6.33
CA ALA A 380 8.00 13.95 -5.34
C ALA A 380 7.05 13.93 -4.14
N TYR A 381 5.74 13.78 -4.38
CA TYR A 381 4.78 13.66 -3.29
C TYR A 381 5.03 12.37 -2.52
N PHE A 382 5.23 11.25 -3.23
CA PHE A 382 5.60 9.96 -2.63
C PHE A 382 6.82 10.09 -1.69
N HIS A 383 7.92 10.71 -2.16
CA HIS A 383 9.12 10.87 -1.36
C HIS A 383 8.89 11.75 -0.12
N ILE A 384 8.23 12.90 -0.30
CA ILE A 384 7.92 13.83 0.80
C ILE A 384 7.03 13.14 1.84
N ALA A 385 5.94 12.48 1.40
CA ALA A 385 5.01 11.80 2.30
C ALA A 385 5.69 10.66 3.05
N ALA A 386 6.43 9.79 2.36
CA ALA A 386 7.12 8.66 2.97
C ALA A 386 8.17 9.11 3.99
N ALA A 387 9.04 10.06 3.63
CA ALA A 387 10.10 10.55 4.52
C ALA A 387 9.54 11.29 5.74
N ASN A 388 8.53 12.15 5.57
CA ASN A 388 7.90 12.84 6.69
C ASN A 388 7.16 11.88 7.61
N MET A 389 6.24 11.07 7.08
CA MET A 389 5.37 10.22 7.89
C MET A 389 6.17 9.16 8.66
N LEU A 390 6.99 8.38 7.97
CA LEU A 390 7.74 7.27 8.57
C LEU A 390 8.99 7.74 9.32
N GLY A 391 9.64 8.81 8.87
CA GLY A 391 10.91 9.25 9.43
C GLY A 391 10.77 10.34 10.50
N SER A 392 9.76 11.21 10.42
CA SER A 392 9.67 12.40 11.30
C SER A 392 8.41 12.44 12.17
N LEU A 393 7.29 11.87 11.71
CA LEU A 393 5.99 11.97 12.38
C LEU A 393 5.62 10.71 13.18
N ASN A 394 6.44 9.66 13.12
CA ASN A 394 6.15 8.35 13.72
C ASN A 394 4.75 7.84 13.31
N ALA A 395 4.42 8.00 12.04
CA ALA A 395 3.16 7.59 11.44
C ALA A 395 3.43 6.68 10.25
N THR A 396 2.41 5.94 9.83
CA THR A 396 2.46 5.15 8.61
C THR A 396 1.16 5.31 7.82
N PHE A 397 1.11 4.70 6.65
CA PHE A 397 0.04 4.82 5.68
C PHE A 397 -0.19 3.49 4.95
N VAL A 398 -1.24 3.49 4.14
CA VAL A 398 -1.60 2.44 3.21
C VAL A 398 -1.27 2.92 1.80
N VAL A 399 -0.74 2.03 0.98
CA VAL A 399 -0.54 2.27 -0.45
C VAL A 399 -1.23 1.19 -1.27
N ASP A 400 -1.70 1.56 -2.44
CA ASP A 400 -1.86 0.58 -3.52
C ASP A 400 -0.48 0.28 -4.08
N VAL A 401 -0.04 -0.97 -3.98
CA VAL A 401 1.30 -1.38 -4.44
C VAL A 401 1.33 -1.71 -5.94
N THR A 402 0.21 -1.54 -6.64
CA THR A 402 0.10 -1.76 -8.08
C THR A 402 -0.45 -0.51 -8.78
N ALA A 403 0.12 -0.14 -9.93
CA ALA A 403 -0.42 0.92 -10.81
C ALA A 403 -1.53 0.40 -11.75
N GLY A 404 -2.08 -0.79 -11.47
CA GLY A 404 -3.00 -1.51 -12.36
C GLY A 404 -4.47 -1.20 -12.08
N SER A 405 -5.36 -1.94 -12.76
CA SER A 405 -6.82 -1.84 -12.48
C SER A 405 -7.26 -2.56 -11.21
N GLU A 406 -6.46 -3.54 -10.77
CA GLU A 406 -6.65 -4.21 -9.48
C GLU A 406 -6.09 -3.31 -8.38
N VAL A 407 -6.78 -3.24 -7.24
CA VAL A 407 -6.36 -2.42 -6.10
C VAL A 407 -5.89 -3.30 -4.96
N TRP A 408 -4.62 -3.15 -4.58
CA TRP A 408 -3.96 -3.94 -3.54
C TRP A 408 -3.42 -3.05 -2.41
N ASN A 409 -4.26 -2.84 -1.40
CA ASN A 409 -3.92 -2.02 -0.23
C ASN A 409 -3.00 -2.78 0.73
N GLN A 410 -1.81 -2.23 0.96
CA GLN A 410 -0.85 -2.79 1.90
C GLN A 410 -0.46 -1.76 2.96
N PRO A 411 -0.45 -2.12 4.26
CA PRO A 411 0.01 -1.22 5.30
C PRO A 411 1.53 -1.14 5.28
N VAL A 412 2.06 0.08 5.18
CA VAL A 412 3.49 0.33 5.06
C VAL A 412 4.18 0.13 6.41
N ARG A 413 5.34 -0.52 6.39
CA ARG A 413 6.19 -0.75 7.55
C ARG A 413 7.39 0.20 7.58
N GLY A 414 7.98 0.50 6.42
CA GLY A 414 9.19 1.33 6.37
C GLY A 414 9.51 1.90 5.00
N PHE A 415 10.42 2.87 5.01
CA PHE A 415 10.98 3.52 3.83
C PHE A 415 12.47 3.73 4.03
N LYS A 416 13.26 3.52 2.97
CA LYS A 416 14.70 3.75 2.99
C LYS A 416 15.24 4.20 1.64
N VAL A 417 16.02 5.27 1.64
CA VAL A 417 16.77 5.77 0.49
C VAL A 417 18.15 5.09 0.47
N TYR A 418 18.49 4.50 -0.66
CA TYR A 418 19.79 3.85 -0.89
C TYR A 418 20.72 4.70 -1.75
N GLU A 419 20.18 5.50 -2.66
CA GLU A 419 20.97 6.39 -3.52
C GLU A 419 20.31 7.75 -3.66
N GLN A 420 21.14 8.80 -3.57
CA GLN A 420 20.84 10.15 -4.02
C GLN A 420 22.01 10.63 -4.89
N THR A 421 21.75 10.91 -6.16
CA THR A 421 22.76 11.37 -7.11
C THR A 421 22.32 12.69 -7.74
N GLU A 422 23.01 13.79 -7.39
CA GLU A 422 22.75 15.14 -7.89
C GLU A 422 23.25 15.32 -9.33
N MET A 423 22.45 15.99 -10.16
CA MET A 423 22.71 16.23 -11.58
C MET A 423 22.23 17.64 -12.00
N SER A 424 22.85 18.20 -13.03
CA SER A 424 22.27 19.37 -13.72
C SER A 424 21.06 18.94 -14.56
N LEU A 425 20.25 19.93 -14.99
CA LEU A 425 19.12 19.68 -15.89
C LEU A 425 19.58 19.10 -17.23
N GLU A 426 20.68 19.60 -17.78
CA GLU A 426 21.26 19.15 -19.04
C GLU A 426 21.77 17.70 -18.92
N ASP A 427 22.51 17.39 -17.86
CA ASP A 427 23.02 16.04 -17.61
C ASP A 427 21.86 15.04 -17.45
N ALA A 428 20.81 15.40 -16.71
CA ALA A 428 19.63 14.55 -16.54
C ALA A 428 18.87 14.37 -17.86
N ALA A 429 18.64 15.45 -18.61
CA ALA A 429 17.96 15.40 -19.90
C ALA A 429 18.67 14.48 -20.90
N GLN A 430 20.00 14.61 -21.00
CA GLN A 430 20.80 13.77 -21.87
C GLN A 430 20.85 12.31 -21.40
N THR A 431 20.99 12.09 -20.08
CA THR A 431 21.15 10.74 -19.51
C THR A 431 19.88 9.91 -19.62
N PHE A 432 18.75 10.47 -19.17
CA PHE A 432 17.51 9.71 -19.01
C PHE A 432 16.63 9.77 -20.26
N TYR A 433 16.74 10.82 -21.07
CA TYR A 433 15.81 11.05 -22.19
C TYR A 433 16.50 11.27 -23.54
N GLY A 434 17.84 11.43 -23.58
CA GLY A 434 18.54 11.75 -24.82
C GLY A 434 18.15 13.11 -25.41
N LEU A 435 17.78 14.07 -24.55
CA LEU A 435 17.33 15.41 -24.93
C LEU A 435 18.36 16.49 -24.57
N GLU A 436 18.40 17.57 -25.34
CA GLU A 436 19.29 18.72 -25.09
C GLU A 436 18.89 19.49 -23.81
N SER A 437 17.60 19.50 -23.47
CA SER A 437 17.07 20.23 -22.31
C SER A 437 15.98 19.44 -21.60
N TYR A 438 15.92 19.57 -20.28
CA TYR A 438 14.93 18.87 -19.44
C TYR A 438 13.51 19.41 -19.71
N PRO A 439 12.53 18.58 -20.12
CA PRO A 439 11.25 19.08 -20.64
C PRO A 439 10.13 19.20 -19.60
N TYR A 440 10.27 18.58 -18.42
CA TYR A 440 9.10 18.24 -17.61
C TYR A 440 8.71 19.25 -16.52
N ASN A 441 9.64 20.13 -16.15
CA ASN A 441 9.37 21.22 -15.21
C ASN A 441 10.27 22.43 -15.47
N ALA A 442 9.69 23.51 -15.98
CA ALA A 442 10.42 24.74 -16.28
C ALA A 442 10.95 25.47 -15.03
N ALA A 443 10.38 25.20 -13.85
CA ALA A 443 10.80 25.80 -12.60
C ALA A 443 12.02 25.09 -11.99
N ALA A 444 12.31 23.85 -12.40
CA ALA A 444 13.45 23.07 -11.89
C ALA A 444 14.79 23.79 -12.13
N LYS A 445 15.73 23.56 -11.21
CA LYS A 445 17.09 24.13 -11.21
C LYS A 445 18.16 23.05 -11.14
N SER A 446 17.84 21.93 -10.50
CA SER A 446 18.68 20.74 -10.45
C SER A 446 17.82 19.48 -10.34
N ILE A 447 18.41 18.33 -10.67
CA ILE A 447 17.77 17.02 -10.56
C ILE A 447 18.53 16.16 -9.55
N VAL A 448 17.82 15.35 -8.78
CA VAL A 448 18.42 14.30 -7.95
C VAL A 448 17.80 12.96 -8.32
N TYR A 449 18.61 12.04 -8.83
CA TYR A 449 18.21 10.64 -8.98
C TYR A 449 18.11 9.97 -7.61
N ILE A 450 17.01 9.27 -7.38
CA ILE A 450 16.73 8.54 -6.14
C ILE A 450 16.53 7.05 -6.46
N LYS A 451 17.21 6.21 -5.67
CA LYS A 451 16.84 4.80 -5.48
C LYS A 451 16.36 4.64 -4.05
N ALA A 452 15.10 4.28 -3.87
CA ALA A 452 14.52 4.05 -2.55
C ALA A 452 13.77 2.72 -2.49
N ARG A 453 13.62 2.15 -1.30
CA ARG A 453 12.79 0.98 -1.03
C ARG A 453 11.64 1.37 -0.12
N LEU A 454 10.43 0.99 -0.50
CA LEU A 454 9.27 0.97 0.39
C LEU A 454 9.04 -0.47 0.83
N SER A 455 8.80 -0.67 2.12
CA SER A 455 8.51 -1.99 2.69
C SER A 455 7.14 -1.99 3.34
N TRP A 456 6.33 -3.00 3.05
CA TRP A 456 4.97 -3.18 3.54
C TRP A 456 4.74 -4.59 4.05
N ILE A 457 3.61 -4.80 4.72
CA ILE A 457 3.19 -6.11 5.21
C ILE A 457 2.35 -6.79 4.15
N PHE A 458 2.62 -8.07 3.88
CA PHE A 458 1.89 -8.90 2.93
C PHE A 458 0.98 -9.91 3.64
N GLU A 459 0.07 -10.51 2.89
CA GLU A 459 -1.00 -11.33 3.42
C GLU A 459 -0.55 -12.73 3.90
N THR A 460 -1.22 -13.23 4.95
CA THR A 460 -0.96 -14.57 5.49
C THR A 460 -2.13 -15.09 6.32
N TYR A 461 -2.35 -16.41 6.29
CA TYR A 461 -3.24 -17.13 7.21
C TYR A 461 -2.53 -17.68 8.45
N THR A 462 -1.31 -17.21 8.73
CA THR A 462 -0.54 -17.66 9.91
C THR A 462 -1.14 -17.08 11.18
N ASP A 463 -1.55 -17.96 12.10
CA ASP A 463 -2.14 -17.60 13.37
C ASP A 463 -1.10 -17.16 14.42
N GLY A 464 -1.55 -16.41 15.44
CA GLY A 464 -0.72 -15.90 16.55
C GLY A 464 -0.36 -14.41 16.46
N GLY A 465 0.30 -13.92 17.52
CA GLY A 465 0.88 -12.56 17.58
C GLY A 465 2.21 -12.48 16.84
N LEU A 466 2.16 -12.24 15.53
CA LEU A 466 3.31 -12.27 14.61
C LEU A 466 4.27 -11.10 14.83
N VAL A 467 3.77 -9.92 15.23
CA VAL A 467 4.58 -8.74 15.55
C VAL A 467 5.36 -9.01 16.83
N SER A 468 4.68 -9.42 17.91
CA SER A 468 5.32 -9.65 19.21
C SER A 468 6.33 -10.81 19.21
N SER A 469 6.18 -11.76 18.29
CA SER A 469 7.09 -12.89 18.11
C SER A 469 8.23 -12.63 17.10
N GLY A 470 8.25 -11.45 16.45
CA GLY A 470 9.20 -11.13 15.38
C GLY A 470 8.95 -11.91 14.08
N GLN A 471 7.84 -12.66 13.97
CA GLN A 471 7.49 -13.37 12.74
C GLN A 471 6.95 -12.46 11.64
N VAL A 472 6.57 -11.22 11.97
CA VAL A 472 6.16 -10.19 11.00
C VAL A 472 7.21 -9.94 9.92
N ASP A 473 8.50 -10.16 10.22
CA ASP A 473 9.60 -10.03 9.25
C ASP A 473 9.44 -11.00 8.07
N LYS A 474 8.87 -12.19 8.29
CA LYS A 474 8.61 -13.18 7.22
C LYS A 474 7.51 -12.74 6.25
N PHE A 475 6.69 -11.78 6.68
CA PHE A 475 5.56 -11.24 5.94
C PHE A 475 5.80 -9.77 5.59
N THR A 476 7.02 -9.27 5.75
CA THR A 476 7.42 -7.97 5.24
C THR A 476 8.06 -8.18 3.88
N THR A 477 7.60 -7.41 2.91
CA THR A 477 8.15 -7.38 1.56
C THR A 477 8.26 -5.92 1.12
N GLY A 478 8.77 -5.68 -0.08
CA GLY A 478 8.91 -4.34 -0.60
C GLY A 478 9.35 -4.30 -2.05
N ALA A 479 9.34 -3.10 -2.61
CA ALA A 479 9.83 -2.80 -3.95
C ALA A 479 10.84 -1.65 -3.90
N TYR A 480 11.80 -1.71 -4.83
CA TYR A 480 12.64 -0.56 -5.12
C TYR A 480 11.93 0.34 -6.13
N TYR A 481 11.94 1.63 -5.84
CA TYR A 481 11.45 2.66 -6.72
C TYR A 481 12.59 3.58 -7.16
N TYR A 482 12.53 3.98 -8.43
CA TYR A 482 13.53 4.80 -9.09
C TYR A 482 12.87 6.03 -9.68
N TYR A 483 13.37 7.20 -9.32
CA TYR A 483 12.76 8.46 -9.73
C TYR A 483 13.75 9.61 -9.71
N LEU A 484 13.41 10.65 -10.45
CA LEU A 484 14.10 11.93 -10.47
C LEU A 484 13.30 12.90 -9.60
N LEU A 485 13.96 13.55 -8.65
CA LEU A 485 13.41 14.70 -7.93
C LEU A 485 13.89 15.98 -8.58
N GLU A 486 12.95 16.90 -8.79
CA GLU A 486 13.20 18.24 -9.33
C GLU A 486 13.27 19.22 -8.18
N LEU A 487 14.39 19.95 -8.08
CA LEU A 487 14.66 20.88 -7.00
C LEU A 487 14.71 22.32 -7.51
N ASP A 488 14.29 23.26 -6.67
CA ASP A 488 14.49 24.69 -6.88
C ASP A 488 15.87 25.19 -6.39
N ASP A 489 16.12 26.50 -6.49
CA ASP A 489 17.39 27.11 -6.04
C ASP A 489 17.64 26.97 -4.52
N ALA A 490 16.60 26.72 -3.71
CA ALA A 490 16.70 26.54 -2.27
C ALA A 490 16.93 25.06 -1.88
N GLY A 491 16.81 24.14 -2.84
CA GLY A 491 16.85 22.70 -2.61
C GLY A 491 15.52 22.14 -2.11
N GLU A 492 14.41 22.87 -2.28
CA GLU A 492 13.07 22.34 -2.07
C GLU A 492 12.66 21.45 -3.25
N ILE A 493 12.05 20.31 -2.95
CA ILE A 493 11.45 19.42 -3.93
C ILE A 493 10.20 20.09 -4.50
N ILE A 494 10.14 20.25 -5.82
CA ILE A 494 9.03 20.91 -6.52
C ILE A 494 8.35 20.02 -7.57
N GLY A 495 8.86 18.82 -7.82
CA GLY A 495 8.29 17.85 -8.76
C GLY A 495 9.18 16.64 -8.94
N GLY A 496 8.77 15.70 -9.79
CA GLY A 496 9.59 14.54 -10.12
C GLY A 496 9.01 13.63 -11.19
N GLU A 497 9.86 12.74 -11.72
CA GLU A 497 9.53 11.74 -12.73
C GLU A 497 9.90 10.34 -12.26
N TRP A 498 9.02 9.38 -12.54
CA TRP A 498 9.36 7.97 -12.45
C TRP A 498 10.33 7.59 -13.58
N VAL A 499 11.23 6.65 -13.31
CA VAL A 499 12.14 6.11 -14.33
C VAL A 499 12.27 4.60 -14.18
N TYR A 500 12.74 3.97 -15.24
CA TYR A 500 12.91 2.52 -15.34
C TYR A 500 11.59 1.75 -15.19
N ASN A 501 11.62 0.60 -14.53
CA ASN A 501 10.41 -0.17 -14.25
C ASN A 501 9.44 0.56 -13.31
N SER A 502 9.89 1.60 -12.59
CA SER A 502 8.99 2.40 -11.76
C SER A 502 8.09 3.33 -12.55
N ASP A 503 8.22 3.43 -13.87
CA ASP A 503 7.22 4.09 -14.71
C ASP A 503 5.97 3.21 -14.93
N GLU A 504 6.10 1.88 -14.77
CA GLU A 504 5.00 0.91 -14.81
C GLU A 504 4.52 0.47 -13.42
N ASP A 505 5.46 0.40 -12.49
CA ASP A 505 5.32 -0.29 -11.23
C ASP A 505 5.69 0.66 -10.09
N HIS A 506 4.74 1.53 -9.79
CA HIS A 506 4.77 2.50 -8.71
C HIS A 506 3.42 2.51 -7.98
N PRO A 507 3.35 3.11 -6.78
CA PRO A 507 2.07 3.25 -6.09
C PRO A 507 1.10 4.15 -6.86
N ASP A 508 -0.17 3.76 -6.97
CA ASP A 508 -1.24 4.55 -7.61
C ASP A 508 -1.70 5.68 -6.66
N PHE A 509 -1.93 5.35 -5.39
CA PHE A 509 -2.34 6.31 -4.37
C PHE A 509 -1.84 5.95 -2.97
N LEU A 510 -1.90 6.94 -2.08
CA LEU A 510 -1.55 6.83 -0.66
C LEU A 510 -2.72 7.31 0.20
N TRP A 511 -3.02 6.59 1.27
CA TRP A 511 -4.07 6.99 2.20
C TRP A 511 -3.89 6.40 3.61
N PHE A 512 -4.63 6.90 4.59
CA PHE A 512 -4.68 6.31 5.93
C PHE A 512 -6.00 6.63 6.65
N GLY A 513 -6.36 5.78 7.61
CA GLY A 513 -7.49 6.01 8.51
C GLY A 513 -7.16 7.07 9.58
N LYS A 514 -8.07 8.03 9.78
CA LYS A 514 -7.94 9.12 10.76
C LYS A 514 -8.10 8.64 12.21
N SER A 515 -8.87 7.58 12.43
CA SER A 515 -9.15 7.03 13.75
C SER A 515 -9.68 5.60 13.66
N LYS A 516 -9.78 4.93 14.81
CA LYS A 516 -10.60 3.72 14.95
C LYS A 516 -12.08 4.02 14.69
N PRO A 517 -12.91 3.00 14.36
CA PRO A 517 -14.37 3.13 14.34
C PRO A 517 -14.92 3.69 15.66
N ALA A 518 -16.12 4.28 15.62
CA ALA A 518 -16.81 4.71 16.84
C ALA A 518 -17.13 3.51 17.73
N ALA A 519 -16.98 3.64 19.05
CA ALA A 519 -17.08 2.51 19.99
C ALA A 519 -18.45 1.80 19.94
N ASP A 520 -19.51 2.51 19.58
CA ASP A 520 -20.87 2.00 19.45
C ASP A 520 -21.23 1.52 18.02
N THR A 521 -20.25 1.41 17.12
CA THR A 521 -20.46 0.92 15.76
C THR A 521 -20.99 -0.51 15.77
N VAL A 522 -22.07 -0.72 15.03
CA VAL A 522 -22.58 -2.03 14.63
C VAL A 522 -22.75 -2.00 13.12
N THR A 523 -22.10 -2.93 12.42
CA THR A 523 -22.14 -2.99 10.96
C THR A 523 -23.50 -3.44 10.44
N SER A 524 -23.73 -3.31 9.12
CA SER A 524 -24.94 -3.76 8.43
C SER A 524 -25.25 -5.25 8.65
N ILE A 525 -24.22 -6.08 8.83
CA ILE A 525 -24.33 -7.52 9.10
C ILE A 525 -24.62 -7.85 10.57
N GLY A 526 -24.57 -6.85 11.46
CA GLY A 526 -24.79 -7.00 12.90
C GLY A 526 -23.52 -7.36 13.70
N LEU A 527 -22.33 -7.12 13.14
CA LEU A 527 -21.05 -7.28 13.84
C LEU A 527 -20.80 -6.02 14.69
N SER A 528 -20.69 -6.20 16.01
CA SER A 528 -20.52 -5.11 16.97
C SER A 528 -19.04 -4.83 17.22
N TYR A 529 -18.61 -3.59 17.00
CA TYR A 529 -17.23 -3.21 17.27
C TYR A 529 -16.90 -3.34 18.77
N ALA A 530 -17.83 -2.97 19.65
CA ALA A 530 -17.64 -3.14 21.11
C ALA A 530 -17.39 -4.60 21.52
N ASP A 531 -18.07 -5.56 20.88
CA ASP A 531 -17.87 -6.99 21.15
C ASP A 531 -16.48 -7.44 20.69
N VAL A 532 -16.08 -7.04 19.49
CA VAL A 532 -14.79 -7.41 18.90
C VAL A 532 -13.63 -6.74 19.64
N SER A 533 -13.75 -5.47 20.02
CA SER A 533 -12.77 -4.76 20.84
C SER A 533 -12.57 -5.44 22.20
N MET A 534 -13.64 -5.89 22.85
CA MET A 534 -13.53 -6.62 24.12
C MET A 534 -12.72 -7.92 23.98
N LEU A 535 -12.95 -8.69 22.91
CA LEU A 535 -12.17 -9.90 22.64
C LEU A 535 -10.72 -9.58 22.26
N LEU A 536 -10.51 -8.51 21.50
CA LEU A 536 -9.19 -8.05 21.09
C LEU A 536 -8.35 -7.66 22.31
N GLU A 537 -8.90 -6.85 23.22
CA GLU A 537 -8.25 -6.44 24.47
C GLU A 537 -7.82 -7.67 25.31
N GLN A 538 -8.71 -8.66 25.45
CA GLN A 538 -8.40 -9.92 26.15
C GLN A 538 -7.26 -10.69 25.45
N SER A 539 -7.26 -10.74 24.12
CA SER A 539 -6.25 -11.44 23.33
C SER A 539 -4.89 -10.77 23.41
N VAL A 540 -4.86 -9.44 23.36
CA VAL A 540 -3.66 -8.60 23.50
C VAL A 540 -3.03 -8.75 24.88
N ALA A 541 -3.85 -8.86 25.92
CA ALA A 541 -3.44 -9.08 27.30
C ALA A 541 -3.16 -10.56 27.64
N CYS A 542 -3.45 -11.49 26.72
CA CYS A 542 -3.41 -12.93 26.94
C CYS A 542 -4.23 -13.41 28.15
N GLU A 543 -5.34 -12.72 28.43
CA GLU A 543 -6.26 -13.08 29.50
C GLU A 543 -7.01 -14.38 29.17
N GLY A 544 -7.09 -15.29 30.15
CA GLY A 544 -7.75 -16.58 29.96
C GLY A 544 -6.91 -17.65 29.25
N SER A 545 -5.68 -17.34 28.82
CA SER A 545 -4.73 -18.36 28.37
C SER A 545 -4.23 -19.13 29.58
N SER A 546 -4.82 -20.29 29.87
CA SER A 546 -4.28 -21.20 30.87
C SER A 546 -2.95 -21.76 30.35
N SER A 547 -1.86 -21.12 30.75
CA SER A 547 -0.54 -21.74 30.83
C SER A 547 -0.65 -22.96 31.74
N GLY A 548 -0.94 -24.11 31.15
CA GLY A 548 -0.82 -25.42 31.77
C GLY A 548 0.65 -25.74 31.99
N SER A 549 1.30 -25.04 32.93
CA SER A 549 2.51 -25.53 33.58
C SER A 549 2.11 -26.04 34.96
N GLU A 550 1.62 -27.29 35.01
CA GLU A 550 1.68 -28.04 36.25
C GLU A 550 3.16 -28.19 36.61
N SER A 551 3.60 -27.38 37.56
CA SER A 551 4.82 -27.65 38.29
C SER A 551 4.59 -28.96 39.05
N VAL A 552 5.02 -30.08 38.47
CA VAL A 552 5.18 -31.33 39.20
C VAL A 552 6.20 -31.06 40.29
N GLY A 553 5.69 -30.85 41.51
CA GLY A 553 6.48 -30.77 42.72
C GLY A 553 7.32 -32.04 42.82
N SER A 554 8.63 -31.86 42.69
CA SER A 554 9.62 -32.91 42.92
C SER A 554 9.49 -33.38 44.38
N ALA A 555 8.93 -34.57 44.56
CA ALA A 555 8.99 -35.30 45.82
C ALA A 555 10.47 -35.59 46.11
N GLY A 556 10.99 -35.00 47.17
CA GLY A 556 12.35 -35.23 47.64
C GLY A 556 12.57 -36.72 47.91
N SER A 557 13.55 -37.30 47.22
CA SER A 557 14.17 -38.56 47.60
C SER A 557 15.60 -38.30 48.05
N SER A 558 15.78 -38.58 49.33
CA SER A 558 17.03 -38.68 50.07
C SER A 558 18.09 -39.50 49.35
N ALA A 559 19.32 -38.99 49.43
CA ALA A 559 20.54 -39.60 48.94
C ALA A 559 20.75 -41.04 49.44
N SER A 560 21.25 -41.90 48.56
CA SER A 560 22.24 -42.94 48.90
C SER A 560 23.02 -43.37 47.65
N ALA A 561 24.24 -42.85 47.64
CA ALA A 561 25.48 -43.29 47.04
C ALA A 561 25.58 -44.72 46.42
N SER A 562 26.17 -44.71 45.22
CA SER A 562 27.36 -45.47 44.82
C SER A 562 27.25 -46.81 44.07
N ALA A 563 27.95 -46.77 42.93
CA ALA A 563 28.90 -47.77 42.42
C ALA A 563 28.33 -49.10 41.89
N SER A 564 28.85 -49.74 40.85
CA SER A 564 29.74 -49.47 39.73
C SER A 564 29.97 -50.85 39.12
N THR A 565 30.01 -50.95 37.78
CA THR A 565 30.76 -51.98 37.00
C THR A 565 30.36 -53.46 37.21
N SER A 566 30.42 -54.41 36.28
CA SER A 566 31.00 -54.54 34.94
C SER A 566 30.70 -55.96 34.45
N ALA A 567 30.85 -56.19 33.13
CA ALA A 567 31.24 -57.47 32.49
C ALA A 567 30.18 -58.59 32.45
N SER A 568 30.03 -59.42 31.42
CA SER A 568 30.72 -59.57 30.12
C SER A 568 29.93 -60.56 29.25
N ALA A 569 30.04 -60.39 27.94
CA ALA A 569 30.18 -61.40 26.88
C ALA A 569 29.24 -62.62 26.81
N SER A 570 28.64 -62.89 25.63
CA SER A 570 29.24 -63.75 24.58
C SER A 570 28.22 -64.36 23.59
N THR A 571 28.50 -64.15 22.30
CA THR A 571 28.50 -65.08 21.13
C THR A 571 27.26 -65.79 20.56
N ALA A 572 27.31 -65.81 19.20
CA ALA A 572 26.87 -66.85 18.23
C ALA A 572 25.39 -66.85 17.77
N ALA A 573 25.00 -67.16 16.53
CA ALA A 573 25.68 -67.39 15.25
C ALA A 573 24.61 -67.42 14.11
N SER A 574 25.06 -67.11 12.89
CA SER A 574 24.58 -67.47 11.52
C SER A 574 23.30 -68.30 11.30
N THR A 575 22.47 -67.99 10.29
CA THR A 575 22.48 -68.61 8.91
C THR A 575 21.32 -68.14 8.00
N SER A 576 21.68 -67.83 6.73
CA SER A 576 21.02 -68.08 5.42
C SER A 576 19.50 -68.04 5.17
N GLY A 577 19.10 -67.46 4.01
CA GLY A 577 18.05 -68.06 3.15
C GLY A 577 17.13 -67.12 2.36
N SER A 578 17.45 -66.93 1.08
CA SER A 578 16.66 -66.56 -0.13
C SER A 578 15.14 -66.30 -0.07
N GLY A 579 14.70 -65.24 -0.77
CA GLY A 579 13.85 -65.41 -1.96
C GLY A 579 12.39 -64.92 -1.98
N VAL A 580 12.18 -63.78 -2.67
CA VAL A 580 11.13 -63.50 -3.69
C VAL A 580 9.70 -63.06 -3.27
N THR A 581 9.29 -61.97 -3.95
CA THR A 581 7.94 -61.42 -4.30
C THR A 581 7.09 -60.67 -3.27
N GLY A 582 6.69 -59.45 -3.67
CA GLY A 582 5.38 -58.89 -3.30
C GLY A 582 5.34 -57.38 -3.04
N SER A 583 5.02 -56.62 -4.10
CA SER A 583 4.42 -55.27 -4.18
C SER A 583 4.13 -54.39 -2.95
N ALA A 584 4.27 -53.08 -3.25
CA ALA A 584 3.52 -51.91 -2.78
C ALA A 584 3.97 -51.22 -1.47
N SER A 585 4.56 -50.02 -1.59
CA SER A 585 3.86 -48.74 -1.38
C SER A 585 4.83 -47.58 -1.17
N ALA A 586 4.36 -46.39 -1.56
CA ALA A 586 4.61 -45.07 -0.96
C ALA A 586 6.08 -44.60 -0.77
N GLY A 587 6.55 -43.82 -1.74
CA GLY A 587 7.55 -42.79 -1.55
C GLY A 587 6.93 -41.44 -1.86
N SER A 588 6.70 -40.64 -0.82
CA SER A 588 6.35 -39.23 -0.85
C SER A 588 7.50 -38.42 -1.44
N GLU A 589 7.26 -37.63 -2.49
CA GLU A 589 8.14 -36.53 -2.88
C GLU A 589 7.39 -35.20 -2.78
N ALA A 590 8.01 -34.31 -2.01
CA ALA A 590 7.61 -32.93 -1.79
C ALA A 590 7.79 -32.13 -3.09
N PHE A 591 6.75 -31.43 -3.51
CA PHE A 591 6.82 -30.49 -4.62
C PHE A 591 7.21 -29.11 -4.08
N VAL A 592 8.46 -28.73 -4.34
CA VAL A 592 8.96 -27.36 -4.24
C VAL A 592 8.73 -26.71 -5.61
N THR A 593 7.81 -25.75 -5.71
CA THR A 593 7.65 -24.95 -6.92
C THR A 593 8.42 -23.64 -6.80
N ASN A 594 9.61 -23.60 -7.42
CA ASN A 594 10.22 -22.37 -7.90
C ASN A 594 9.38 -21.83 -9.07
N ASN A 595 8.99 -20.55 -9.03
CA ASN A 595 8.31 -19.92 -10.14
C ASN A 595 9.16 -18.76 -10.68
N THR A 596 9.93 -19.05 -11.72
CA THR A 596 10.58 -18.06 -12.58
C THR A 596 9.65 -17.84 -13.78
N ARG A 597 9.02 -16.66 -13.89
CA ARG A 597 8.14 -16.32 -15.02
C ARG A 597 9.00 -16.05 -16.27
N GLN A 598 8.88 -16.93 -17.25
CA GLN A 598 9.39 -16.72 -18.61
C GLN A 598 8.30 -16.00 -19.42
N VAL A 599 8.66 -14.84 -19.96
CA VAL A 599 7.84 -14.02 -20.86
C VAL A 599 7.71 -14.75 -22.21
N ALA A 600 6.48 -15.01 -22.65
CA ALA A 600 6.20 -15.52 -23.98
C ALA A 600 5.73 -14.38 -24.89
N HIS A 601 6.58 -14.00 -25.83
CA HIS A 601 6.21 -13.24 -27.02
C HIS A 601 5.40 -14.11 -27.99
N SER A 602 4.39 -13.51 -28.61
CA SER A 602 3.96 -13.92 -29.94
C SER A 602 3.20 -12.80 -30.65
N GLY A 603 3.78 -12.34 -31.76
CA GLY A 603 3.15 -12.15 -33.08
C GLY A 603 2.03 -11.13 -33.21
#